data_AF-A0A7V6Q4S7-F1
#
_entry.id   AF-A0A7V6Q4S7-F1
#
_cell.length_a   1.000
_cell.length_b   1.000
_cell.length_c   1.000
_cell.angle_alpha   90.00
_cell.angle_beta   90.00
_cell.angle_gamma   90.00
#
_symmetry.space_group_name_H-M   'P 1'
#
loop_
_entity.id
_entity.type
_entity.pdbx_description
1 polymer ?
#
loop_
_entity_poly.entity_id
_entity_poly.type
_entity_poly.pdbx_seq_one_letter_code
_entity_poly.pdbx_strand_id
1 'polypeptide(L)' 'MTRSLSHEINSLKIELYETLDLEKTLNSRRAYLLSIKLDKLIYEYYSCSGKRAQKNVEAHMNY' A
#
# COMPACT_ATOMS: atom_id res chain seq x y z
N MET A 1 2.62 20.99 1.58
CA MET A 1 3.52 20.08 0.85
C MET A 1 3.01 18.66 1.03
N THR A 2 2.35 18.08 0.02
CA THR A 2 1.89 16.69 0.05
C THR A 2 3.11 15.76 -0.05
N ARG A 3 3.43 15.05 1.03
CA ARG A 3 4.44 13.98 0.99
C ARG A 3 4.01 12.97 -0.08
N SER A 4 4.95 12.58 -0.94
CA SER A 4 4.71 11.55 -1.95
C SER A 4 4.27 10.25 -1.26
N LEU A 5 3.25 9.58 -1.82
CA LEU A 5 2.79 8.26 -1.38
C LEU A 5 3.95 7.25 -1.22
N SER A 6 4.98 7.34 -2.06
CA SER A 6 6.18 6.50 -1.97
C SER A 6 6.97 6.70 -0.67
N HIS A 7 6.99 7.93 -0.15
CA HIS A 7 7.67 8.25 1.10
C HIS A 7 6.91 7.69 2.30
N GLU A 8 5.57 7.74 2.24
CA GLU A 8 4.70 7.20 3.30
C GLU A 8 4.77 5.68 3.35
N ILE A 9 4.78 5.01 2.18
CA ILE A 9 4.99 3.56 2.07
C ILE A 9 6.34 3.15 2.67
N ASN A 10 7.42 3.87 2.34
CA ASN A 10 8.74 3.57 2.88
C ASN A 10 8.81 3.79 4.39
N SER A 11 8.18 4.83 4.92
CA SER A 11 8.13 5.08 6.36
C SER A 11 7.41 3.96 7.10
N LEU A 12 6.24 3.52 6.60
CA LEU A 12 5.47 2.44 7.21
C LEU A 12 6.20 1.10 7.13
N LYS A 13 6.96 0.85 6.06
CA LYS A 13 7.77 -0.36 5.89
C LYS A 13 8.89 -0.44 6.93
N ILE A 14 9.55 0.69 7.22
CA ILE A 14 10.60 0.77 8.25
C ILE A 14 9.98 0.51 9.63
N GLU A 15 8.88 1.20 9.96
CA GLU A 15 8.20 1.07 11.25
C GLU A 15 7.68 -0.36 11.49
N LEU A 16 7.22 -1.05 10.44
CA LEU A 16 6.80 -2.45 10.50
C LEU A 16 7.99 -3.36 10.83
N TYR A 17 9.13 -3.20 10.18
CA TYR A 17 10.30 -4.03 10.44
C TYR A 17 10.88 -3.81 11.82
N GLU A 18 10.95 -2.55 12.29
CA GLU A 18 11.39 -2.23 13.64
C GLU A 18 10.45 -2.85 14.70
N THR A 19 9.13 -2.78 14.48
CA THR A 19 8.15 -3.40 15.38
C THR A 19 8.26 -4.93 15.39
N LEU A 20 8.54 -5.55 14.24
CA LEU A 20 8.75 -7.00 14.12
C LEU A 20 10.07 -7.47 14.75
N ASP A 21 11.12 -6.64 14.70
CA ASP A 21 12.43 -6.95 15.27
C ASP A 21 12.46 -6.77 16.79
N LEU A 22 11.76 -5.76 17.33
CA LEU A 22 11.71 -5.47 18.77
C LEU A 22 10.86 -6.45 19.60
N GLU A 23 9.90 -7.16 19.00
CA GLU A 23 9.00 -8.04 19.76
C GLU A 23 8.74 -9.38 19.07
N LYS A 24 9.62 -10.35 19.30
CA LYS A 24 9.42 -11.74 18.83
C LYS A 24 8.21 -12.47 19.44
N THR A 25 7.47 -11.89 20.39
CA THR A 25 6.34 -12.59 21.02
C THR A 25 5.12 -11.74 21.37
N LEU A 26 5.19 -10.42 21.43
CA LEU A 26 4.10 -9.59 21.99
C LEU A 26 3.23 -8.83 20.97
N ASN A 27 3.61 -8.72 19.70
CA ASN A 27 2.90 -7.87 18.75
C ASN A 27 2.30 -8.54 17.50
N SER A 28 2.01 -9.84 17.56
CA SER A 28 1.31 -10.56 16.49
C SER A 28 -0.02 -9.89 16.08
N ARG A 29 -0.77 -9.31 17.03
CA ARG A 29 -2.00 -8.57 16.75
C ARG A 29 -1.75 -7.25 16.00
N ARG A 30 -0.69 -6.51 16.34
CA ARG A 30 -0.37 -5.23 15.70
C ARG A 30 0.24 -5.46 14.32
N ALA A 31 1.10 -6.47 14.17
CA ALA A 31 1.60 -6.93 12.87
C ALA A 31 0.45 -7.37 11.96
N TYR A 32 -0.53 -8.13 12.49
CA TYR A 32 -1.73 -8.52 11.75
C TYR A 32 -2.58 -7.33 11.30
N LEU A 33 -2.82 -6.35 12.20
CA LEU A 33 -3.56 -5.15 11.84
C LEU A 33 -2.83 -4.29 10.79
N LEU A 34 -1.49 -4.24 10.87
CA LEU A 34 -0.67 -3.55 9.88
C LEU A 34 -0.68 -4.27 8.53
N SER A 35 -0.63 -5.61 8.51
CA SER A 35 -0.70 -6.39 7.26
C SER A 35 -2.03 -6.15 6.54
N ILE A 36 -3.16 -6.17 7.27
CA ILE A 36 -4.50 -5.89 6.70
C ILE A 36 -4.54 -4.50 6.06
N LYS A 37 -3.97 -3.48 6.74
CA LYS A 37 -3.91 -2.13 6.19
C LYS A 37 -3.06 -2.08 4.93
N LEU A 38 -1.95 -2.81 4.90
CA LEU A 38 -1.06 -2.90 3.74
C LEU A 38 -1.77 -3.54 2.55
N ASP A 39 -2.44 -4.67 2.75
CA ASP A 39 -3.18 -5.39 1.72
C ASP A 39 -4.28 -4.53 1.10
N LYS A 40 -5.00 -3.75 1.94
CA LYS A 40 -6.01 -2.80 1.45
C LYS A 40 -5.40 -1.73 0.55
N LEU A 41 -4.27 -1.15 0.94
CA LEU A 41 -3.60 -0.12 0.15
C LEU A 41 -3.05 -0.69 -1.17
N ILE A 42 -2.53 -1.91 -1.15
CA ILE A 42 -2.09 -2.63 -2.35
C ILE A 42 -3.28 -2.85 -3.29
N TYR A 43 -4.41 -3.33 -2.77
CA TYR A 43 -5.63 -3.54 -3.55
C TYR A 43 -6.13 -2.23 -4.18
N GLU A 44 -6.16 -1.14 -3.41
CA GLU A 44 -6.56 0.18 -3.92
C GLU A 44 -5.59 0.69 -5.00
N TYR A 45 -4.28 0.49 -4.81
CA TYR A 45 -3.27 0.85 -5.79
C TYR A 45 -3.48 0.09 -7.12
N TYR A 46 -3.66 -1.22 -7.06
CA TYR A 46 -3.90 -2.05 -8.25
C TYR A 46 -5.27 -1.81 -8.89
N SER A 47 -6.29 -1.54 -8.09
CA SER A 47 -7.63 -1.17 -8.60
C SER A 47 -7.61 0.20 -9.28
N CYS A 48 -6.87 1.17 -8.73
CA CYS A 48 -6.71 2.49 -9.34
C CYS A 48 -5.80 2.48 -10.57
N SER A 49 -4.76 1.65 -10.61
CA SER A 49 -3.92 1.47 -11.80
C SER A 49 -4.65 0.70 -12.90
N GLY A 50 -5.47 -0.29 -12.57
CA GLY A 50 -6.38 -0.95 -13.50
C GLY A 50 -7.41 0.00 -14.11
N LYS A 51 -8.02 0.89 -13.30
CA LYS A 51 -8.93 1.94 -13.80
C LYS A 51 -8.23 2.98 -14.69
N ARG A 52 -6.95 3.28 -14.46
CA ARG A 52 -6.16 4.15 -15.36
C ARG A 52 -5.81 3.45 -16.67
N ALA A 53 -5.48 2.16 -16.64
CA ALA A 53 -5.25 1.36 -17.84
C ALA A 53 -6.54 1.26 -18.69
N GLN A 54 -7.70 1.03 -18.05
CA GLN A 54 -8.99 0.92 -18.73
C GLN A 54 -9.43 2.25 -19.39
N LYS A 55 -9.25 3.39 -18.70
CA LYS A 55 -9.53 4.73 -19.25
C LYS A 55 -8.65 5.08 -20.45
N ASN A 56 -7.39 4.64 -20.48
CA ASN A 56 -6.52 4.87 -21.63
C ASN A 56 -6.93 4.00 -22.83
N VAL A 57 -7.39 2.75 -22.61
CA VAL A 57 -7.90 1.89 -23.70
C VAL A 57 -9.21 2.44 -24.29
N GLU A 58 -10.14 2.92 -23.46
CA GLU A 58 -11.39 3.55 -23.93
C GLU A 58 -11.15 4.87 -24.69
N ALA A 59 -10.14 5.65 -24.31
CA ALA A 59 -9.75 6.87 -25.03
C ALA A 59 -9.10 6.57 -26.39
N HIS A 60 -8.44 5.43 -26.55
CA HIS A 60 -7.80 5.01 -27.82
C HIS A 60 -8.73 4.23 -28.76
N MET A 61 -9.88 3.71 -28.28
CA MET A 61 -10.90 3.04 -29.10
C MET A 61 -11.95 4.00 -29.70
N ASN A 62 -11.92 5.29 -29.33
CA ASN A 62 -12.86 6.32 -29.81
C ASN A 62 -12.26 7.27 -30.86
N TYR A 63 -11.20 6.86 -31.56
CA TYR A 63 -10.64 7.57 -32.72
C TYR A 63 -10.77 6.70 -33.99
#